data_AF-A0A2C5XD71-F1
#
_entry.id   AF-A0A2C5XD71-F1
#
_cell.length_a   1.000
_cell.length_b   1.000
_cell.length_c   1.000
_cell.angle_alpha   90.00
_cell.angle_beta   90.00
_cell.angle_gamma   90.00
#
_symmetry.space_group_name_H-M   'P 1'
#
loop_
_entity.id
_entity.type
_entity.pdbx_description
1 polymer ?
#
loop_
_entity_poly.entity_id
_entity_poly.type
_entity_poly.pdbx_seq_one_letter_code
_entity_poly.pdbx_strand_id
1 'polypeptide(L)'
;MHYRSTPIGQLIDSYLRRDADMDDHVIHLLFSANRWESAKQIRDLLAEGTTIVCDRFYHSGMVYSAAKDNPSLTLSWARGPEVGLPRPDAVVDAQGL
;
A
#
# COMPACT_ATOMS: atom_id res chain seq x y z
N MET A 1 1.69 3.87 -12.61
CA MET A 1 1.65 5.09 -11.77
C MET A 1 3.04 5.33 -11.22
N HIS A 2 3.60 6.54 -11.34
CA HIS A 2 4.96 6.83 -10.84
C HIS A 2 4.90 7.12 -9.32
N TYR A 3 4.83 6.08 -8.49
CA TYR A 3 4.60 6.28 -7.04
C TYR A 3 5.66 7.20 -6.40
N ARG A 4 6.92 7.14 -6.85
CA ARG A 4 8.05 7.93 -6.37
C ARG A 4 8.00 9.43 -6.69
N SER A 5 7.10 9.90 -7.55
CA SER A 5 7.01 11.34 -7.87
C SER A 5 6.10 12.11 -6.91
N THR A 6 5.30 11.42 -6.10
CA THR A 6 4.44 12.05 -5.09
C THR A 6 5.25 12.40 -3.83
N PRO A 7 4.89 13.46 -3.08
CA PRO A 7 5.56 13.75 -1.80
C PRO A 7 5.54 12.57 -0.83
N ILE A 8 4.42 11.84 -0.72
CA ILE A 8 4.32 10.63 0.10
C ILE A 8 5.24 9.53 -0.42
N GLY A 9 5.26 9.33 -1.75
CA GLY A 9 6.15 8.35 -2.37
C GLY A 9 7.63 8.63 -2.17
N GLN A 10 8.04 9.90 -2.09
CA GLN A 10 9.42 10.28 -1.76
C GLN A 10 9.78 9.93 -0.31
N LEU A 11 8.85 10.13 0.64
CA LEU A 11 9.05 9.72 2.04
C LEU A 11 9.18 8.20 2.15
N ILE A 12 8.33 7.45 1.45
CA ILE A 12 8.41 5.99 1.37
C ILE A 12 9.75 5.55 0.75
N ASP A 13 10.18 6.19 -0.33
CA ASP A 13 11.43 5.85 -1.01
C ASP A 13 12.65 6.07 -0.10
N SER A 14 12.67 7.17 0.65
CA SER A 14 13.71 7.45 1.66
C SER A 14 13.77 6.37 2.75
N TYR A 15 12.61 5.96 3.27
CA TYR A 15 12.53 4.85 4.22
C TYR A 15 13.05 3.53 3.62
N LEU A 16 12.63 3.17 2.41
CA LEU A 16 13.04 1.93 1.76
C LEU A 16 14.54 1.88 1.46
N ARG A 17 15.15 3.03 1.17
CA ARG A 17 16.60 3.17 0.99
C ARG A 17 17.38 3.19 2.30
N ARG A 18 16.68 3.25 3.45
CA ARG A 18 17.26 3.44 4.79
C ARG A 18 17.97 4.79 4.96
N ASP A 19 17.56 5.78 4.16
CA ASP A 19 18.06 7.16 4.27
C ASP A 19 17.38 7.92 5.44
N ALA A 20 16.22 7.42 5.89
CA ALA A 20 15.51 7.92 7.07
C ALA A 20 14.97 6.76 7.91
N ASP A 21 15.12 6.88 9.23
CA ASP A 21 14.45 6.00 10.19
C ASP A 21 13.03 6.50 10.45
N MET A 22 12.06 5.59 10.52
CA MET A 22 10.65 5.91 10.76
C MET A 22 9.99 4.82 11.59
N ASP A 23 9.15 5.24 12.53
CA ASP A 23 8.27 4.34 13.27
C ASP A 23 7.41 3.49 12.34
N ASP A 24 7.20 2.23 12.72
CA ASP A 24 6.49 1.25 11.89
C ASP A 24 5.05 1.63 11.58
N HIS A 25 4.36 2.32 12.49
CA HIS A 25 3.00 2.81 12.27
C HIS A 25 3.00 3.97 11.27
N VAL A 26 3.97 4.87 11.37
CA VAL A 26 4.10 6.02 10.46
C VAL A 26 4.33 5.54 9.04
N ILE A 27 5.29 4.66 8.82
CA ILE A 27 5.56 4.15 7.46
C ILE A 27 4.38 3.32 6.92
N HIS A 28 3.70 2.54 7.76
CA HIS A 28 2.50 1.83 7.34
C HIS A 28 1.40 2.79 6.85
N LEU A 29 1.15 3.87 7.61
CA LEU A 29 0.17 4.88 7.25
C LEU A 29 0.56 5.63 5.98
N LEU A 30 1.85 5.91 5.75
CA LEU A 30 2.32 6.50 4.48
C LEU A 30 2.05 5.58 3.30
N PHE A 31 2.32 4.27 3.42
CA PHE A 31 1.96 3.30 2.39
C PHE A 31 0.44 3.27 2.12
N SER A 32 -0.38 3.39 3.16
CA SER A 32 -1.84 3.47 3.02
C SER A 32 -2.28 4.75 2.33
N ALA A 33 -1.75 5.90 2.76
CA ALA A 33 -2.02 7.21 2.17
C ALA A 33 -1.69 7.23 0.67
N ASN A 34 -0.58 6.60 0.27
CA ASN A 34 -0.19 6.52 -1.14
C ASN A 34 -1.21 5.74 -2.01
N ARG A 35 -1.86 4.71 -1.46
CA ARG A 35 -2.97 4.02 -2.14
C ARG A 35 -4.22 4.91 -2.20
N TRP A 36 -4.52 5.64 -1.14
CA TRP A 36 -5.63 6.58 -1.12
C TRP A 36 -5.48 7.73 -2.12
N GLU A 37 -4.28 8.27 -2.30
CA GLU A 37 -3.98 9.24 -3.37
C GLU A 37 -4.36 8.70 -4.76
N SER A 38 -4.17 7.39 -4.95
CA SER A 38 -4.44 6.69 -6.22
C SER A 38 -5.88 6.23 -6.38
N ALA A 39 -6.65 6.17 -5.29
CA ALA A 39 -7.94 5.51 -5.26
C ALA A 39 -8.97 6.16 -6.19
N LYS A 40 -8.95 7.49 -6.35
CA LYS A 40 -9.86 8.17 -7.29
C LYS A 40 -9.54 7.78 -8.73
N GLN A 41 -8.28 7.88 -9.13
CA GLN A 41 -7.84 7.54 -10.48
C GLN A 41 -8.16 6.09 -10.84
N ILE A 42 -7.94 5.16 -9.90
CA ILE A 42 -8.29 3.74 -10.08
C ILE A 42 -9.79 3.60 -10.37
N ARG A 43 -10.67 4.25 -9.59
CA ARG A 43 -12.12 4.18 -9.80
C ARG A 43 -12.54 4.77 -11.14
N ASP A 44 -11.97 5.92 -11.52
CA ASP A 44 -12.29 6.59 -12.79
C ASP A 44 -11.93 5.68 -13.98
N LEU A 45 -10.70 5.14 -13.99
CA LEU A 45 -10.23 4.24 -15.06
C LEU A 45 -11.06 2.95 -15.16
N LEU A 46 -11.44 2.36 -14.02
CA LEU A 46 -12.31 1.18 -14.00
C LEU A 46 -13.70 1.50 -14.56
N ALA A 47 -14.26 2.67 -14.25
CA ALA A 47 -15.54 3.12 -14.79
C ALA A 47 -15.50 3.36 -16.31
N GLU A 48 -14.32 3.70 -16.85
CA GLU A 48 -14.06 3.82 -18.29
C GLU A 48 -13.84 2.45 -18.98
N GLY A 49 -13.89 1.34 -18.24
CA GLY A 49 -13.67 -0.01 -18.78
C GLY A 49 -12.20 -0.41 -18.90
N THR A 50 -11.28 0.35 -18.30
CA THR A 50 -9.85 0.03 -18.32
C THR A 50 -9.53 -1.06 -17.29
N THR A 51 -8.89 -2.14 -17.72
CA THR A 51 -8.32 -3.13 -16.79
C THR A 51 -7.04 -2.59 -16.17
N ILE A 52 -6.92 -2.67 -14.84
CA ILE A 52 -5.75 -2.20 -14.09
C ILE A 52 -5.01 -3.39 -13.50
N VAL A 53 -3.70 -3.45 -13.74
CA VAL A 53 -2.79 -4.39 -13.09
C VAL A 53 -1.93 -3.62 -12.09
N CYS A 54 -2.05 -3.98 -10.82
CA CYS A 54 -1.24 -3.40 -9.74
C CYS A 54 -0.16 -4.38 -9.31
N ASP A 55 1.11 -4.00 -9.46
CA ASP A 55 2.22 -4.67 -8.76
C ASP A 55 2.24 -4.16 -7.31
N ARG A 56 1.80 -5.02 -6.39
CA ARG A 56 1.53 -4.75 -4.97
C ARG A 56 0.35 -3.80 -4.72
N PHE A 57 -0.40 -4.09 -3.67
CA PHE A 57 -1.54 -3.26 -3.22
C PHE A 57 -1.70 -3.37 -1.69
N TYR A 58 -2.93 -3.29 -1.15
CA TYR A 58 -3.12 -3.27 0.30
C TYR A 58 -2.74 -4.60 1.01
N HIS A 59 -2.82 -5.75 0.32
CA HIS A 59 -2.45 -7.05 0.91
C HIS A 59 -0.99 -7.10 1.35
N SER A 60 -0.07 -6.71 0.46
CA SER A 60 1.34 -6.61 0.80
C SER A 60 1.58 -5.61 1.93
N GLY A 61 0.91 -4.44 1.91
CA GLY A 61 1.08 -3.44 2.98
C GLY A 61 0.72 -4.00 4.36
N MET A 62 -0.38 -4.74 4.48
CA MET A 62 -0.81 -5.35 5.73
C MET A 62 0.15 -6.44 6.22
N VAL A 63 0.54 -7.37 5.33
CA VAL A 63 1.39 -8.51 5.70
C VAL A 63 2.81 -8.07 6.09
N TYR A 64 3.42 -7.17 5.31
CA TYR A 64 4.76 -6.68 5.62
C TYR A 64 4.81 -5.94 6.96
N SER A 65 3.78 -5.15 7.30
CA SER A 65 3.70 -4.46 8.59
C SER A 65 3.46 -5.40 9.75
N ALA A 66 2.53 -6.35 9.62
CA ALA A 66 2.26 -7.32 10.68
C ALA A 66 3.44 -8.27 10.95
N ALA A 67 4.34 -8.44 9.98
CA ALA A 67 5.54 -9.27 10.11
C ALA A 67 6.72 -8.61 10.84
N LYS A 68 6.61 -7.33 11.23
CA LYS A 68 7.71 -6.57 11.88
C LYS A 68 7.93 -6.87 13.36
N ASP A 69 7.27 -7.89 13.91
CA ASP A 69 7.33 -8.25 15.33
C ASP A 69 6.98 -7.08 16.29
N ASN A 70 6.05 -6.23 15.85
CA ASN A 70 5.57 -5.09 16.61
C ASN A 70 4.17 -5.41 17.16
N PRO A 71 4.01 -5.60 18.50
CA PRO A 71 2.77 -6.10 19.08
C PRO A 71 1.58 -5.13 18.98
N SER A 72 1.82 -3.84 18.78
CA SER A 72 0.74 -2.86 18.52
C SER A 72 0.37 -2.74 17.04
N LEU A 73 1.25 -3.21 16.13
CA LEU A 73 1.04 -3.22 14.69
C LEU A 73 0.43 -4.56 14.21
N THR A 74 -0.68 -4.95 14.83
CA THR A 74 -1.38 -6.19 14.49
C THR A 74 -1.94 -6.17 13.06
N LEU A 75 -2.23 -7.34 12.50
CA LEU A 75 -2.91 -7.44 11.20
C LEU A 75 -4.27 -6.70 11.19
N SER A 76 -5.02 -6.75 12.29
CA SER A 76 -6.27 -6.00 12.44
C SER A 76 -6.06 -4.49 12.41
N TRP A 77 -4.99 -4.00 13.04
CA TRP A 77 -4.64 -2.58 13.00
C TRP A 77 -4.25 -2.17 11.58
N ALA A 78 -3.37 -2.95 10.94
CA ALA A 78 -2.89 -2.72 9.59
C ALA A 78 -4.01 -2.73 8.54
N ARG A 79 -5.12 -3.43 8.80
CA ARG A 79 -6.30 -3.42 7.94
C ARG A 79 -7.11 -2.13 8.03
N GLY A 80 -7.11 -1.44 9.18
CA GLY A 80 -7.94 -0.27 9.43
C GLY A 80 -7.80 0.82 8.37
N PRO A 81 -6.57 1.28 8.07
CA PRO A 81 -6.32 2.32 7.05
C PRO A 81 -6.75 1.94 5.62
N GLU A 82 -6.91 0.64 5.33
CA GLU A 82 -7.23 0.13 3.99
C GLU A 82 -8.73 0.08 3.68
N VAL A 83 -9.58 0.20 4.71
CA VAL A 83 -11.03 0.05 4.58
C VAL A 83 -11.61 1.15 3.69
N GLY A 84 -12.18 0.75 2.55
CA GLY A 84 -12.82 1.66 1.58
C GLY A 84 -12.01 1.90 0.30
N LEU A 85 -10.77 1.40 0.22
CA LEU A 85 -10.02 1.35 -1.02
C LEU A 85 -10.74 0.48 -2.08
N PRO A 86 -10.51 0.73 -3.39
CA PRO A 86 -11.01 -0.14 -4.45
C PRO A 86 -10.59 -1.59 -4.20
N ARG A 87 -11.54 -2.52 -4.22
CA ARG A 87 -11.25 -3.95 -4.02
C ARG A 87 -10.80 -4.56 -5.36
N PRO A 88 -9.66 -5.28 -5.42
CA PRO A 88 -9.29 -6.06 -6.59
C PRO A 88 -10.28 -7.21 -6.85
N ASP A 89 -10.59 -7.45 -8.11
CA ASP A 89 -11.41 -8.61 -8.53
C ASP A 89 -10.63 -9.93 -8.43
N ALA A 90 -9.32 -9.88 -8.66
CA ALA A 90 -8.41 -11.01 -8.54
C ALA A 90 -7.10 -10.58 -7.86
N VAL A 91 -6.51 -11.51 -7.10
CA VAL A 91 -5.18 -11.35 -6.50
C VAL A 91 -4.35 -12.56 -6.90
N VAL A 92 -3.18 -12.31 -7.47
CA VAL A 92 -2.21 -13.35 -7.82
C VAL A 92 -1.02 -13.18 -6.88
N ASP A 93 -0.76 -14.20 -6.07
CA ASP A 93 0.47 -14.28 -5.27
C ASP A 93 1.47 -15.16 -6.02
N ALA A 94 2.74 -14.74 -6.08
CA ALA A 94 3.79 -15.46 -6.78
C ALA A 94 4.33 -16.66 -5.97
N GLN A 95 3.63 -17.09 -4.92
CA GLN A 95 3.94 -18.32 -4.19
C GLN A 95 3.44 -19.54 -4.98
N GLY A 96 4.22 -19.93 -5.98
CA GLY A 96 3.90 -21.02 -6.89
C GLY A 96 5.00 -21.35 -7.89
N LEU A 97 6.25 -21.46 -7.43
CA LEU A 97 7.34 -22.33 -7.93
C LEU A 97 8.28 -22.66 -6.76
#